data_AF-A0A4Y1RT42-F1
#
_entry.id   AF-A0A4Y1RT42-F1
#
_cell.length_a   1.000
_cell.length_b   1.000
_cell.length_c   1.000
_cell.angle_alpha   90.00
_cell.angle_beta   90.00
_cell.angle_gamma   90.00
#
_symmetry.space_group_name_H-M   'P 1'
#
loop_
_entity.id
_entity.type
_entity.pdbx_description
1 polymer ?
#
loop_
_entity_poly.entity_id
_entity_poly.type
_entity_poly.pdbx_seq_one_letter_code
_entity_poly.pdbx_strand_id
1 'polypeptide(L)'
;MSIEPLREVTCFQLQTIALSFMDEAEAPSPPPFLEVKCQSSGMKRRFAKGTEAGFAVSLINKKLGLGDPLAVHIEAFKEGEEPISFGPSSALVDYGNGWRLQTVSQVDSSGIGGGQGVGRPMAMPLPGVMRSDKLHVPKRVSKPEINFIVIC
;
A
#
# COMPACT_ATOMS: atom_id res chain seq x y z
N MET A 1 62.79 -44.63 7.40
CA MET A 1 61.92 -44.51 6.21
C MET A 1 60.60 -43.91 6.69
N SER A 2 60.45 -42.58 6.65
CA SER A 2 59.23 -41.87 7.07
C SER A 2 58.41 -41.49 5.84
N ILE A 3 57.23 -42.09 5.68
CA ILE A 3 56.23 -41.75 4.66
C ILE A 3 54.93 -41.44 5.39
N GLU A 4 54.94 -40.39 6.21
CA GLU A 4 53.77 -39.93 6.98
C GLU A 4 53.30 -38.48 6.67
N PRO A 5 53.92 -37.63 5.80
CA PRO A 5 53.40 -36.28 5.62
C PRO A 5 52.25 -36.18 4.59
N LEU A 6 52.11 -37.12 3.65
CA LEU A 6 51.11 -36.99 2.58
C LEU A 6 49.68 -37.35 3.00
N ARG A 7 49.48 -38.27 3.96
CA ARG A 7 48.13 -38.69 4.39
C ARG A 7 47.41 -37.59 5.17
N GLU A 8 48.15 -36.86 6.01
CA GLU A 8 47.59 -35.81 6.86
C GLU A 8 47.07 -34.61 6.03
N VAL A 9 47.81 -34.25 4.97
CA VAL A 9 47.44 -33.18 4.04
C VAL A 9 46.14 -33.52 3.31
N THR A 10 45.93 -34.77 2.92
CA THR A 10 44.68 -35.19 2.24
C THR A 10 43.47 -35.13 3.16
N CYS A 11 43.62 -35.50 4.44
CA CYS A 11 42.55 -35.44 5.42
C CYS A 11 42.13 -33.99 5.69
N PHE A 12 43.11 -33.09 5.87
CA PHE A 12 42.85 -31.68 6.14
C PHE A 12 42.18 -30.96 4.96
N GLN A 13 42.61 -31.29 3.73
CA GLN A 13 41.98 -30.77 2.51
C GLN A 13 40.55 -31.29 2.32
N LEU A 14 40.32 -32.59 2.55
CA LEU A 14 38.97 -33.16 2.50
C LEU A 14 38.05 -32.55 3.57
N GLN A 15 38.57 -32.25 4.76
CA GLN A 15 37.81 -31.64 5.84
C GLN A 15 37.50 -30.16 5.57
N THR A 16 38.42 -29.44 4.93
CA THR A 16 38.22 -28.06 4.45
C THR A 16 37.18 -28.00 3.33
N ILE A 17 37.22 -28.96 2.40
CA ILE A 17 36.20 -29.11 1.37
C ILE A 17 34.85 -29.45 2.02
N ALA A 18 34.79 -30.40 2.95
CA ALA A 18 33.55 -30.75 3.65
C ALA A 18 32.94 -29.57 4.43
N LEU A 19 33.76 -28.67 5.00
CA LEU A 19 33.30 -27.44 5.64
C LEU A 19 32.78 -26.40 4.63
N SER A 20 33.32 -26.37 3.42
CA SER A 20 32.81 -25.52 2.33
C SER A 20 31.54 -26.06 1.64
N PHE A 21 31.18 -27.33 1.91
CA PHE A 21 29.98 -27.99 1.40
C PHE A 21 28.84 -28.09 2.42
N MET A 22 28.99 -27.49 3.61
CA MET A 22 27.85 -27.26 4.50
C MET A 22 27.09 -26.05 3.97
N ASP A 23 26.37 -26.35 2.91
CA ASP A 23 25.26 -25.60 2.34
C ASP A 23 24.47 -24.95 3.46
N GLU A 24 24.38 -23.64 3.32
CA GLU A 24 23.53 -22.72 4.03
C GLU A 24 22.21 -23.42 4.38
N ALA A 25 22.08 -23.88 5.62
CA ALA A 25 20.78 -24.19 6.18
C ALA A 25 20.04 -22.84 6.25
N GLU A 26 19.44 -22.45 5.12
CA GLU A 26 18.58 -21.29 4.99
C GLU A 26 17.49 -21.49 6.04
N ALA A 27 17.65 -20.81 7.19
CA ALA A 27 16.58 -20.68 8.15
C ALA A 27 15.36 -20.23 7.35
N PRO A 28 14.18 -20.86 7.50
CA PRO A 28 13.04 -20.60 6.63
C PRO A 28 12.81 -19.10 6.58
N SER A 29 13.15 -18.49 5.44
CA SER A 29 13.08 -17.05 5.28
C SER A 29 11.63 -16.65 5.58
N PRO A 30 11.41 -15.64 6.43
CA PRO A 30 10.05 -15.29 6.85
C PRO A 30 9.20 -15.05 5.61
N PRO A 31 7.93 -15.51 5.59
CA PRO A 31 7.09 -15.41 4.41
C PRO A 31 7.09 -13.97 3.87
N PRO A 32 7.24 -13.78 2.55
CA PRO A 32 7.34 -12.45 1.98
C PRO A 32 6.04 -11.68 2.24
N PHE A 33 6.18 -10.52 2.88
CA PHE A 33 5.08 -9.59 3.09
C PHE A 33 5.27 -8.35 2.24
N LEU A 34 4.15 -7.73 1.87
CA LEU A 34 4.10 -6.47 1.15
C LEU A 34 3.70 -5.36 2.11
N GLU A 35 4.43 -4.25 2.07
CA GLU A 35 4.10 -3.06 2.85
C GLU A 35 3.31 -2.07 2.01
N VAL A 36 2.13 -1.69 2.48
CA VAL A 36 1.28 -0.66 1.90
C VAL A 36 1.27 0.54 2.84
N LYS A 37 1.70 1.70 2.33
CA LYS A 37 1.62 2.98 3.05
C LYS A 37 0.25 3.63 2.83
N CYS A 38 -0.48 3.90 3.89
CA CYS A 38 -1.68 4.70 3.82
C CYS A 38 -1.29 6.19 3.67
N GLN A 39 -1.70 6.84 2.59
CA GLN A 39 -1.39 8.26 2.38
C GLN A 39 -2.14 9.17 3.36
N SER A 40 -3.41 8.87 3.66
CA SER A 40 -4.21 9.70 4.56
C SER A 40 -3.74 9.66 6.01
N SER A 41 -3.43 8.47 6.54
CA SER A 41 -2.96 8.30 7.92
C SER A 41 -1.44 8.29 8.10
N GLY A 42 -0.67 8.17 7.01
CA GLY A 42 0.78 7.95 7.03
C GLY A 42 1.22 6.57 7.55
N MET A 43 0.29 5.75 8.06
CA MET A 43 0.60 4.44 8.63
C MET A 43 0.95 3.41 7.56
N LYS A 44 1.92 2.55 7.87
CA LYS A 44 2.29 1.39 7.05
C LYS A 44 1.61 0.13 7.56
N ARG A 45 1.16 -0.72 6.63
CA ARG A 45 0.50 -1.99 6.93
C ARG A 45 1.10 -3.10 6.09
N ARG A 46 1.23 -4.29 6.69
CA ARG A 46 1.83 -5.46 6.06
C ARG A 46 0.74 -6.43 5.64
N PHE A 47 0.82 -6.91 4.41
CA PHE A 47 -0.10 -7.89 3.81
C PHE A 47 0.70 -9.06 3.26
N ALA A 48 0.08 -10.24 3.17
CA ALA A 48 0.69 -11.36 2.47
C ALA A 48 0.76 -11.06 0.97
N LYS A 49 1.82 -11.54 0.30
CA LYS A 49 1.90 -11.49 -1.16
C LYS A 49 0.68 -12.17 -1.78
N GLY A 50 0.09 -11.56 -2.81
CA GLY A 50 -1.09 -12.10 -3.48
C GLY A 50 -2.44 -11.74 -2.85
N THR A 51 -2.46 -10.98 -1.74
CA THR A 51 -3.70 -10.46 -1.15
C THR A 51 -4.45 -9.61 -2.18
N GLU A 52 -5.77 -9.76 -2.28
CA GLU A 52 -6.58 -8.89 -3.14
C GLU A 52 -6.55 -7.43 -2.67
N ALA A 53 -6.35 -6.49 -3.60
CA ALA A 53 -6.22 -5.07 -3.27
C ALA A 53 -7.49 -4.52 -2.60
N GLY A 54 -8.68 -4.93 -3.03
CA GLY A 54 -9.95 -4.52 -2.43
C GLY A 54 -10.11 -4.99 -0.97
N PHE A 55 -9.61 -6.19 -0.66
CA PHE A 55 -9.56 -6.70 0.71
C PHE A 55 -8.58 -5.88 1.56
N ALA A 56 -7.39 -5.57 1.03
CA ALA A 56 -6.40 -4.75 1.70
C ALA A 56 -6.91 -3.33 1.99
N VAL A 57 -7.54 -2.67 1.02
CA VAL A 57 -8.19 -1.36 1.17
C VAL A 57 -9.25 -1.40 2.27
N SER A 58 -10.08 -2.43 2.30
CA SER A 58 -11.12 -2.60 3.32
C SER A 58 -10.53 -2.68 4.74
N LEU A 59 -9.41 -3.41 4.91
CA LEU A 59 -8.71 -3.51 6.19
C LEU A 59 -8.02 -2.20 6.60
N ILE A 60 -7.52 -1.44 5.63
CA ILE A 60 -6.93 -0.12 5.88
C ILE A 60 -8.02 0.83 6.36
N ASN A 61 -9.12 0.93 5.61
CA ASN A 61 -10.25 1.81 5.92
C ASN A 61 -10.88 1.52 7.29
N LYS A 62 -10.99 0.24 7.67
CA LYS A 62 -11.48 -0.16 9.01
C LYS A 62 -10.60 0.34 10.17
N LYS A 63 -9.34 0.66 9.89
CA LYS A 63 -8.34 1.04 10.89
C LYS A 63 -7.92 2.51 10.77
N LEU A 64 -8.67 3.31 9.99
CA LEU A 64 -8.53 4.75 9.92
C LEU A 64 -9.20 5.41 11.14
N GLY A 65 -8.69 6.58 11.54
CA GLY A 65 -9.29 7.39 12.58
C GLY A 65 -10.59 8.07 12.12
N LEU A 66 -11.41 8.50 13.08
CA LEU A 66 -12.58 9.32 12.78
C LEU A 66 -12.13 10.63 12.12
N GLY A 67 -12.46 10.79 10.83
CA GLY A 67 -12.14 11.98 10.05
C GLY A 67 -11.02 11.82 9.01
N ASP A 68 -10.31 10.69 8.99
CA ASP A 68 -9.32 10.42 7.95
C ASP A 68 -10.00 10.10 6.61
N PRO A 69 -9.52 10.65 5.48
CA PRO A 69 -10.00 10.29 4.16
C PRO A 69 -9.88 8.78 3.88
N LEU A 70 -10.95 8.19 3.36
CA LEU A 70 -10.97 6.79 2.96
C LEU A 70 -10.03 6.55 1.77
N ALA A 71 -9.31 5.44 1.83
CA ALA A 71 -8.57 4.92 0.69
C ALA A 71 -9.55 4.40 -0.37
N VAL A 72 -9.34 4.83 -1.62
CA VAL A 72 -10.13 4.43 -2.79
C VAL A 72 -9.54 3.17 -3.41
N HIS A 73 -8.22 3.17 -3.65
CA HIS A 73 -7.49 2.04 -4.20
C HIS A 73 -6.03 2.04 -3.75
N ILE A 74 -5.30 0.98 -4.06
CA ILE A 74 -3.85 0.88 -3.86
C ILE A 74 -3.18 1.06 -5.22
N GLU A 75 -2.05 1.74 -5.23
CA GLU A 75 -1.17 1.88 -6.38
C GLU A 75 0.26 1.49 -6.01
N ALA A 76 1.04 1.03 -6.99
CA ALA A 76 2.48 0.99 -6.89
C ALA A 76 3.02 2.33 -7.38
N PHE A 77 3.73 3.03 -6.52
CA PHE A 77 4.33 4.32 -6.80
C PHE A 77 5.85 4.20 -6.91
N LYS A 78 6.43 4.91 -7.86
CA LYS A 78 7.87 5.10 -7.98
C LYS A 78 8.15 6.52 -8.46
N GLU A 79 9.18 7.14 -7.91
CA GLU A 79 9.54 8.51 -8.27
C GLU A 79 10.00 8.58 -9.72
N GLY A 80 9.40 9.50 -10.50
CA GLY A 80 9.71 9.69 -11.91
C GLY A 80 9.01 8.73 -12.89
N GLU A 81 8.20 7.79 -12.38
CA GLU A 81 7.40 6.86 -13.20
C GLU A 81 5.91 7.02 -12.92
N GLU A 82 5.07 6.60 -13.87
CA GLU A 82 3.63 6.63 -13.72
C GLU A 82 3.17 5.56 -12.69
N PRO A 83 2.31 5.91 -11.72
CA PRO A 83 1.82 4.94 -10.75
C PRO A 83 0.99 3.83 -11.40
N ILE A 84 1.12 2.61 -10.88
CA ILE A 84 0.34 1.45 -11.35
C ILE A 84 -0.82 1.20 -10.41
N SER A 85 -2.05 1.47 -10.84
CA SER A 85 -3.26 1.26 -10.04
C SER A 85 -3.67 -0.22 -9.98
N PHE A 86 -3.99 -0.71 -8.79
CA PHE A 86 -4.53 -2.05 -8.59
C PHE A 86 -6.06 -2.04 -8.56
N GLY A 87 -6.68 -2.84 -9.42
CA GLY A 87 -8.11 -3.12 -9.36
C GLY A 87 -8.50 -3.88 -8.08
N PRO A 88 -9.78 -3.86 -7.66
CA PRO A 88 -10.22 -4.44 -6.39
C PRO A 88 -10.00 -5.96 -6.27
N SER A 89 -10.08 -6.70 -7.38
CA SER A 89 -9.78 -8.14 -7.46
C SER A 89 -8.33 -8.44 -7.86
N SER A 90 -7.50 -7.40 -8.03
CA SER A 90 -6.11 -7.60 -8.40
C SER A 90 -5.28 -8.04 -7.19
N ALA A 91 -4.39 -8.99 -7.41
CA ALA A 91 -3.45 -9.45 -6.40
C ALA A 91 -2.35 -8.40 -6.18
N LEU A 92 -2.07 -8.07 -4.91
CA LEU A 92 -0.93 -7.22 -4.57
C LEU A 92 0.37 -7.96 -4.90
N VAL A 93 1.22 -7.30 -5.69
CA VAL A 93 2.53 -7.79 -6.10
C VAL A 93 3.61 -6.77 -5.75
N ASP A 94 4.83 -7.28 -5.57
CA ASP A 94 6.02 -6.45 -5.50
C ASP A 94 6.60 -6.27 -6.90
N TYR A 95 6.79 -5.02 -7.32
CA TYR A 95 7.46 -4.67 -8.58
C TYR A 95 8.98 -4.50 -8.41
N GLY A 96 9.50 -4.59 -7.18
CA GLY A 96 10.92 -4.45 -6.88
C GLY A 96 11.46 -3.03 -7.12
N ASN A 97 12.77 -2.86 -7.22
CA ASN A 97 13.43 -1.69 -7.83
C ASN A 97 12.87 -0.30 -7.47
N GLY A 98 12.65 -0.03 -6.18
CA GLY A 98 12.21 1.28 -5.68
C GLY A 98 10.71 1.56 -5.77
N TRP A 99 9.93 0.61 -6.31
CA TRP A 99 8.47 0.65 -6.23
C TRP A 99 8.01 0.48 -4.78
N ARG A 100 6.97 1.23 -4.40
CA ARG A 100 6.33 1.13 -3.09
C ARG A 100 4.82 1.11 -3.25
N LEU A 101 4.14 0.27 -2.48
CA LEU A 101 2.67 0.26 -2.48
C LEU A 101 2.15 1.37 -1.57
N GLN A 102 1.21 2.15 -2.07
CA GLN A 102 0.54 3.19 -1.31
C GLN A 102 -0.95 3.26 -1.61
N THR A 103 -1.74 3.80 -0.70
CA THR A 103 -3.17 4.04 -0.96
C THR A 103 -3.39 5.41 -1.57
N VAL A 104 -4.31 5.52 -2.52
CA VAL A 104 -4.84 6.80 -2.98
C VAL A 104 -6.10 7.12 -2.18
N SER A 105 -6.19 8.32 -1.62
CA SER A 105 -7.41 8.77 -0.92
C SER A 105 -8.32 9.58 -1.83
N GLN A 106 -9.61 9.66 -1.49
CA GLN A 106 -10.60 10.38 -2.30
C GLN A 106 -10.27 11.88 -2.49
N VAL A 107 -9.52 12.48 -1.56
CA VAL A 107 -9.10 13.87 -1.66
C VAL A 107 -7.95 14.05 -2.65
N ASP A 108 -7.09 13.04 -2.78
CA ASP A 108 -5.88 13.10 -3.62
C ASP A 108 -6.20 12.84 -5.11
N SER A 109 -7.32 12.17 -5.41
CA SER A 109 -7.76 11.89 -6.79
C SER A 109 -8.14 13.13 -7.62
N SER A 110 -8.20 14.33 -7.01
CA SER A 110 -8.44 15.60 -7.71
C SER A 110 -7.17 16.30 -8.20
N GLY A 111 -5.98 15.73 -8.00
CA GLY A 111 -4.71 16.46 -8.10
C GLY A 111 -3.61 15.79 -8.91
N ILE A 112 -3.84 15.46 -10.19
CA ILE A 112 -2.73 15.39 -11.15
C ILE A 112 -2.49 16.81 -11.67
N GLY A 113 -1.64 17.57 -10.98
CA GLY A 113 -1.23 18.92 -11.38
C GLY A 113 -0.84 19.78 -10.19
N GLY A 114 0.45 20.14 -10.09
CA GLY A 114 0.96 20.99 -9.01
C GLY A 114 0.28 22.36 -8.92
N GLY A 115 0.18 22.88 -7.70
CA GLY A 115 -0.31 24.23 -7.48
C GLY A 115 -0.49 24.55 -5.99
N GLN A 116 0.24 25.54 -5.53
CA GLN A 116 0.09 26.18 -4.23
C GLN A 116 -1.36 26.56 -3.91
N GLY A 117 -1.68 26.50 -2.62
CA GLY A 117 -2.34 27.64 -1.99
C GLY A 117 -3.82 27.46 -1.65
N VAL A 118 -4.05 27.61 -0.34
CA VAL A 118 -5.16 28.35 0.26
C VAL A 118 -6.55 27.72 0.18
N GLY A 119 -7.08 27.36 1.35
CA GLY A 119 -8.52 27.26 1.54
C GLY A 119 -8.93 26.39 2.72
N ARG A 120 -8.58 26.78 3.95
CA ARG A 120 -9.38 26.38 5.12
C ARG A 120 -10.83 26.77 4.82
N PRO A 121 -11.83 25.88 4.89
CA PRO A 121 -13.20 26.35 5.00
C PRO A 121 -13.32 27.00 6.39
N MET A 122 -13.32 28.33 6.42
CA MET A 122 -13.79 29.08 7.58
C MET A 122 -15.22 28.64 7.87
N ALA A 123 -15.48 28.26 9.12
CA ALA A 123 -16.83 28.09 9.62
C ALA A 123 -17.61 29.39 9.43
N MET A 124 -18.71 29.36 8.67
CA MET A 124 -19.62 30.50 8.59
C MET A 124 -20.42 30.61 9.89
N PRO A 125 -20.58 31.82 10.48
CA PRO A 125 -21.45 32.02 11.63
C PRO A 125 -22.92 31.87 11.22
N LEU A 126 -23.69 31.21 12.07
CA LEU A 126 -25.15 31.11 11.99
C LEU A 126 -25.80 32.52 12.00
N PRO A 127 -26.63 32.89 11.02
CA PRO A 127 -27.49 34.06 11.15
C PRO A 127 -28.74 33.69 11.96
N GLY A 128 -28.93 34.39 13.07
CA GLY A 128 -30.15 34.34 13.86
C GLY A 128 -31.36 34.91 13.11
N VAL A 129 -32.48 34.22 13.28
CA VAL A 129 -33.87 34.70 13.31
C VAL A 129 -34.30 35.66 12.18
N MET A 130 -35.11 35.13 11.26
CA MET A 130 -36.45 35.67 11.02
C MET A 130 -37.40 34.61 10.46
N ARG A 131 -38.65 34.75 10.90
CA ARG A 131 -39.80 33.85 10.82
C ARG A 131 -40.62 34.20 9.55
N SER A 132 -41.03 33.21 8.76
CA SER A 132 -42.43 32.94 8.34
C SER A 132 -42.57 32.10 7.06
N ASP A 133 -43.38 31.05 7.22
CA ASP A 133 -44.42 30.51 6.34
C ASP A 133 -44.11 29.90 4.95
N LYS A 134 -44.41 28.58 4.91
CA LYS A 134 -44.96 27.77 3.81
C LYS A 134 -44.19 27.67 2.48
N LEU A 135 -43.67 26.47 2.17
CA LEU A 135 -44.23 25.56 1.13
C LEU A 135 -43.32 24.35 0.85
N HIS A 136 -44.00 23.19 0.80
CA HIS A 136 -43.73 21.95 0.03
C HIS A 136 -42.37 21.21 0.16
N VAL A 137 -42.48 20.04 0.79
CA VAL A 137 -41.53 18.91 0.66
C VAL A 137 -41.70 18.27 -0.72
N PRO A 138 -40.59 17.99 -1.41
CA PRO A 138 -40.46 16.69 -2.05
C PRO A 138 -39.19 15.98 -1.59
N LYS A 139 -39.40 14.73 -1.16
CA LYS A 139 -38.40 13.74 -0.82
C LYS A 139 -37.64 13.36 -2.10
N ARG A 140 -36.34 13.64 -2.19
CA ARG A 140 -35.48 13.04 -3.22
C ARG A 140 -34.42 12.18 -2.56
N VAL A 141 -34.61 10.86 -2.70
CA VAL A 141 -33.59 9.85 -2.49
C VAL A 141 -32.55 10.02 -3.59
N SER A 142 -31.33 10.38 -3.24
CA SER A 142 -30.19 10.33 -4.16
C SER A 142 -29.53 8.96 -4.09
N LYS A 143 -29.62 8.20 -5.19
CA LYS A 143 -28.65 7.14 -5.49
C LYS A 143 -27.41 7.82 -6.09
N PRO A 144 -26.18 7.57 -5.60
CA PRO A 144 -25.01 7.83 -6.41
C PRO A 144 -24.82 6.65 -7.36
N GLU A 145 -25.17 6.84 -8.63
CA GLU A 145 -24.60 6.01 -9.70
C GLU A 145 -23.16 6.49 -9.92
N ILE A 146 -22.21 5.72 -9.42
CA ILE A 146 -20.78 5.97 -9.64
C ILE A 146 -20.44 5.35 -10.99
N ASN A 147 -20.36 6.19 -12.02
CA ASN A 147 -19.93 5.79 -13.35
C ASN A 147 -18.39 5.77 -13.39
N PHE A 148 -17.80 4.59 -13.52
CA PHE A 148 -16.37 4.43 -13.75
C PHE A 148 -16.13 4.40 -15.27
N ILE A 149 -15.67 5.52 -15.82
CA ILE A 149 -15.13 5.56 -17.18
C ILE A 149 -13.64 5.19 -17.08
N VAL A 150 -13.27 4.06 -17.67
CA VAL A 150 -11.88 3.67 -17.93
C VAL A 150 -11.59 4.04 -19.38
N ILE A 151 -10.64 4.93 -19.61
CA ILE A 151 -10.14 5.24 -20.95
C ILE A 151 -8.89 4.38 -21.15
N CYS A 152 -8.96 3.45 -22.10
CA CYS A 152 -7.83 2.66 -22.59
C CYS A 152 -6.97 3.47 -23.57
#